data_AF-A0A0B7II17-F1
#
_entry.id   AF-A0A0B7II17-F1
#
_cell.length_a   1.000
_cell.length_b   1.000
_cell.length_c   1.000
_cell.angle_alpha   90.00
_cell.angle_beta   90.00
_cell.angle_gamma   90.00
#
_symmetry.space_group_name_H-M   'P 1'
#
loop_
_entity.id
_entity.type
_entity.pdbx_description
1 polymer ?
#
loop_
_entity_poly.entity_id
_entity_poly.type
_entity_poly.pdbx_seq_one_letter_code
_entity_poly.pdbx_strand_id
1 'polypeptide(L)'
;MFWACEEKGTEKEIPQVVEEVKKAPVFEFGFNLDEYNIVKDTVKSGDTFGKILGMNNFGISEIHQISDKTKSVFDPRTLRAGKAYAFLFDKQKPEKPHSFVYQPSLTDYVVVQLTDSIYAYNQKRKITIIEKEGIGTIKSNLTESVLDAGMTYNVAFNLSQIFDYTVDFFHLREGDTFKIIYEERYVDDTIYAGVSNVKAAYFEHKGNPYYAFNYTTDSIANKKGFYDEKGNTMKRMFLKAPLEIFRISSRFGMRFHPVLHRMKAHKGTDYAAPHGTPIRCTASGTVIEAGYNAGNGNYVKIRHNKTYTTQYLHMSKILVKKGHHVPQGHVIGKVGSTGLATGPHVCYRFWKNGVQVDPLREALPPSEPIEDKYKTKYMEYITPLKNQLDQILATPIEQSAAEMEQTQVSQL
;
A
#
# COMPACT_ATOMS: atom_id res chain seq x y z
N MET A 1 -67.44 14.02 59.87
CA MET A 1 -66.07 13.90 60.38
C MET A 1 -65.55 12.57 59.85
N PHE A 2 -64.69 12.59 58.84
CA PHE A 2 -64.15 11.41 58.18
C PHE A 2 -63.02 10.83 59.05
N TRP A 3 -63.04 9.53 59.33
CA TRP A 3 -61.91 8.82 59.93
C TRP A 3 -61.48 7.72 58.97
N ALA A 4 -60.23 7.79 58.53
CA ALA A 4 -59.62 6.94 57.52
C ALA A 4 -59.08 5.65 58.17
N CYS A 5 -59.28 4.52 57.49
CA CYS A 5 -58.70 3.22 57.84
C CYS A 5 -57.42 3.05 57.01
N GLU A 6 -56.27 2.91 57.66
CA GLU A 6 -54.99 2.54 57.03
C GLU A 6 -54.95 1.01 56.81
N GLU A 7 -55.03 0.55 55.56
CA GLU A 7 -54.64 -0.80 55.19
C GLU A 7 -53.14 -0.84 54.89
N LYS A 8 -52.38 -1.54 55.75
CA LYS A 8 -50.98 -1.89 55.49
C LYS A 8 -50.91 -2.99 54.45
N GLY A 9 -50.58 -2.63 53.21
CA GLY A 9 -50.21 -3.58 52.17
C GLY A 9 -48.85 -4.23 52.48
N THR A 10 -48.84 -5.55 52.58
CA THR A 10 -47.63 -6.37 52.60
C THR A 10 -47.10 -6.53 51.18
N GLU A 11 -46.08 -5.76 50.82
CA GLU A 11 -45.31 -5.99 49.59
C GLU A 11 -44.53 -7.31 49.73
N LYS A 12 -44.87 -8.27 48.88
CA LYS A 12 -44.08 -9.48 48.66
C LYS A 12 -42.85 -9.11 47.84
N GLU A 13 -41.67 -9.19 48.43
CA GLU A 13 -40.40 -9.16 47.71
C GLU A 13 -40.33 -10.38 46.75
N ILE A 14 -40.36 -10.10 45.46
CA ILE A 14 -40.08 -11.08 44.41
C ILE A 14 -38.56 -11.14 44.26
N PRO A 15 -37.90 -12.31 44.39
CA PRO A 15 -36.46 -12.42 44.22
C PRO A 15 -36.08 -12.01 42.79
N GLN A 16 -35.27 -10.96 42.65
CA GLN A 16 -34.66 -10.62 41.37
C GLN A 16 -33.63 -11.70 41.02
N VAL A 17 -34.00 -12.57 40.08
CA VAL A 17 -33.06 -13.46 39.41
C VAL A 17 -32.20 -12.58 38.51
N VAL A 18 -30.98 -12.28 38.95
CA VAL A 18 -29.97 -11.65 38.10
C VAL A 18 -29.49 -12.71 37.12
N GLU A 19 -30.04 -12.72 35.91
CA GLU A 19 -29.48 -13.51 34.81
C GLU A 19 -28.09 -12.94 34.48
N GLU A 20 -27.03 -13.65 34.89
CA GLU A 20 -25.67 -13.39 34.41
C GLU A 20 -25.66 -13.54 32.89
N VAL A 21 -25.57 -12.41 32.18
CA VAL A 21 -25.28 -12.38 30.75
C VAL A 21 -23.87 -12.95 30.55
N LYS A 22 -23.77 -14.25 30.30
CA LYS A 22 -22.49 -14.91 29.96
C LYS A 22 -21.90 -14.22 28.74
N LYS A 23 -20.77 -13.51 28.93
CA LYS A 23 -19.97 -12.94 27.83
C LYS A 23 -19.64 -14.06 26.84
N ALA A 24 -19.75 -13.76 25.56
CA ALA A 24 -19.38 -14.71 24.52
C ALA A 24 -17.89 -15.12 24.69
N PRO A 25 -17.55 -16.40 24.52
CA PRO A 25 -16.17 -16.88 24.66
C PRO A 25 -15.27 -16.19 23.64
N VAL A 26 -14.11 -15.73 24.09
CA VAL A 26 -13.12 -15.04 23.25
C VAL A 26 -12.15 -16.08 22.70
N PHE A 27 -11.99 -16.10 21.37
CA PHE A 27 -11.06 -17.01 20.70
C PHE A 27 -9.82 -16.29 20.20
N GLU A 28 -8.65 -16.90 20.34
CA GLU A 28 -7.42 -16.44 19.71
C GLU A 28 -6.60 -17.62 19.17
N PHE A 29 -6.11 -17.52 17.92
CA PHE A 29 -5.44 -18.61 17.20
C PHE A 29 -6.23 -19.93 17.13
N GLY A 30 -7.56 -19.85 17.23
CA GLY A 30 -8.45 -21.01 17.27
C GLY A 30 -8.67 -21.61 18.67
N PHE A 31 -8.09 -21.02 19.72
CA PHE A 31 -8.21 -21.49 21.10
C PHE A 31 -9.17 -20.61 21.91
N ASN A 32 -10.00 -21.24 22.75
CA ASN A 32 -10.88 -20.57 23.69
C ASN A 32 -10.07 -20.01 24.88
N LEU A 33 -10.04 -18.69 25.04
CA LEU A 33 -9.28 -18.03 26.12
C LEU A 33 -9.92 -18.23 27.51
N ASP A 34 -11.11 -18.80 27.59
CA ASP A 34 -11.68 -19.27 28.86
C ASP A 34 -10.95 -20.51 29.39
N GLU A 35 -10.35 -21.31 28.50
CA GLU A 35 -9.62 -22.56 28.81
C GLU A 35 -8.10 -22.38 28.78
N TYR A 36 -7.59 -21.41 28.00
CA TYR A 36 -6.16 -21.20 27.80
C TYR A 36 -5.72 -19.79 28.24
N ASN A 37 -4.53 -19.73 28.84
CA ASN A 37 -3.80 -18.47 29.02
C ASN A 37 -2.81 -18.27 27.87
N ILE A 38 -2.80 -17.08 27.29
CA ILE A 38 -1.90 -16.75 26.19
C ILE A 38 -0.76 -15.83 26.65
N VAL A 39 0.48 -16.22 26.32
CA VAL A 39 1.68 -15.42 26.56
C VAL A 39 2.32 -15.07 25.23
N LYS A 40 2.35 -13.78 24.89
CA LYS A 40 2.87 -13.27 23.61
C LYS A 40 4.28 -12.72 23.78
N ASP A 41 5.15 -12.97 22.82
CA ASP A 41 6.51 -12.41 22.77
C ASP A 41 6.99 -12.31 21.31
N THR A 42 8.22 -11.86 21.10
CA THR A 42 8.82 -11.63 19.78
C THR A 42 10.19 -12.30 19.69
N VAL A 43 10.46 -12.96 18.57
CA VAL A 43 11.76 -13.61 18.30
C VAL A 43 12.86 -12.57 18.26
N LYS A 44 13.90 -12.71 19.09
CA LYS A 44 15.05 -11.80 19.13
C LYS A 44 16.20 -12.33 18.28
N SER A 45 17.16 -11.45 17.99
CA SER A 45 18.39 -11.87 17.31
C SER A 45 19.12 -12.93 18.14
N GLY A 46 19.44 -14.06 17.53
CA GLY A 46 20.10 -15.19 18.19
C GLY A 46 19.15 -16.16 18.92
N ASP A 47 17.84 -15.95 18.87
CA ASP A 47 16.88 -16.94 19.35
C ASP A 47 16.75 -18.10 18.35
N THR A 48 16.60 -19.30 18.91
CA THR A 48 16.31 -20.53 18.18
C THR A 48 15.07 -21.18 18.78
N PHE A 49 14.37 -21.99 17.99
CA PHE A 49 13.20 -22.73 18.48
C PHE A 49 13.53 -23.54 19.75
N GLY A 50 14.66 -24.24 19.75
CA GLY A 50 15.10 -25.02 20.90
C GLY A 50 15.42 -24.18 22.13
N LYS A 51 16.02 -22.99 21.96
CA LYS A 51 16.24 -22.06 23.09
C LYS A 51 14.92 -21.56 23.67
N ILE A 52 13.98 -21.17 22.80
CA ILE A 52 12.65 -20.68 23.19
C ILE A 52 11.88 -21.76 23.96
N LEU A 53 11.83 -23.00 23.45
CA LEU A 53 11.19 -24.12 24.16
C LEU A 53 11.95 -24.53 25.43
N GLY A 54 13.28 -24.50 25.41
CA GLY A 54 14.11 -24.85 26.58
C GLY A 54 13.88 -23.90 27.76
N MET A 55 13.64 -22.62 27.49
CA MET A 55 13.24 -21.63 28.51
C MET A 55 11.84 -21.88 29.09
N ASN A 56 11.04 -22.72 28.45
CA ASN A 56 9.66 -23.07 28.82
C ASN A 56 9.55 -24.55 29.23
N ASN A 57 10.57 -25.07 29.93
CA ASN A 57 10.60 -26.39 30.55
C ASN A 57 10.54 -27.61 29.58
N PHE A 58 10.95 -27.46 28.32
CA PHE A 58 11.15 -28.61 27.42
C PHE A 58 12.61 -29.10 27.43
N GLY A 59 12.79 -30.40 27.60
CA GLY A 59 14.08 -31.06 27.51
C GLY A 59 14.57 -31.21 26.06
N ILE A 60 15.87 -31.43 25.90
CA ILE A 60 16.53 -31.55 24.58
C ILE A 60 15.88 -32.65 23.72
N SER A 61 15.54 -33.80 24.33
CA SER A 61 14.89 -34.91 23.63
C SER A 61 13.48 -34.56 23.15
N GLU A 62 12.68 -33.89 23.98
CA GLU A 62 11.34 -33.42 23.61
C GLU A 62 11.41 -32.42 22.44
N ILE A 63 12.32 -31.45 22.53
CA ILE A 63 12.54 -30.44 21.47
C ILE A 63 12.93 -31.09 20.15
N HIS A 64 13.81 -32.10 20.18
CA HIS A 64 14.20 -32.84 18.98
C HIS A 64 13.00 -33.58 18.36
N GLN A 65 12.21 -34.27 19.19
CA GLN A 65 11.01 -34.98 18.72
C GLN A 65 9.96 -34.02 18.14
N ILE A 66 9.73 -32.87 18.78
CA ILE A 66 8.82 -31.83 18.29
C ILE A 66 9.31 -31.31 16.94
N SER A 67 10.60 -30.97 16.85
CA SER A 67 11.19 -30.43 15.63
C SER A 67 11.10 -31.43 14.47
N ASP A 68 11.36 -32.71 14.71
CA ASP A 68 11.31 -33.74 13.66
C ASP A 68 9.88 -34.03 13.20
N LYS A 69 8.93 -34.18 14.13
CA LYS A 69 7.53 -34.50 13.79
C LYS A 69 6.80 -33.36 13.09
N THR A 70 7.20 -32.11 13.36
CA THR A 70 6.51 -30.92 12.85
C THR A 70 7.19 -30.34 11.61
N LYS A 71 8.39 -30.81 11.27
CA LYS A 71 9.26 -30.29 10.20
C LYS A 71 8.59 -30.08 8.85
N SER A 72 7.66 -30.95 8.48
CA SER A 72 6.93 -30.89 7.21
C SER A 72 6.01 -29.67 7.09
N VAL A 73 5.57 -29.13 8.22
CA VAL A 73 4.65 -27.99 8.31
C VAL A 73 5.36 -26.76 8.88
N PHE A 74 6.16 -26.95 9.93
CA PHE A 74 6.95 -25.94 10.61
C PHE A 74 8.42 -26.35 10.65
N ASP A 75 9.26 -25.72 9.84
CA ASP A 75 10.71 -25.88 9.95
C ASP A 75 11.26 -24.83 10.95
N PRO A 76 11.88 -25.25 12.08
CA PRO A 76 12.46 -24.35 13.06
C PRO A 76 13.44 -23.31 12.50
N ARG A 77 14.04 -23.56 11.32
CA ARG A 77 14.94 -22.61 10.63
C ARG A 77 14.20 -21.42 10.00
N THR A 78 12.88 -21.47 9.94
CA THR A 78 12.04 -20.38 9.41
C THR A 78 11.70 -19.31 10.44
N LEU A 79 12.08 -19.52 11.71
CA LEU A 79 12.04 -18.48 12.73
C LEU A 79 12.92 -17.31 12.33
N ARG A 80 12.34 -16.11 12.33
CA ARG A 80 13.01 -14.86 11.95
C ARG A 80 12.90 -13.87 13.08
N ALA A 81 14.00 -13.17 13.37
CA ALA A 81 14.02 -12.07 14.33
C ALA A 81 12.97 -11.00 13.95
N GLY A 82 12.31 -10.43 14.96
CA GLY A 82 11.25 -9.45 14.82
C GLY A 82 9.86 -10.02 14.50
N LYS A 83 9.71 -11.35 14.41
CA LYS A 83 8.40 -12.01 14.23
C LYS A 83 7.79 -12.38 15.57
N ALA A 84 6.47 -12.21 15.69
CA ALA A 84 5.74 -12.51 16.90
C ALA A 84 5.57 -14.03 17.07
N TYR A 85 5.57 -14.48 18.31
CA TYR A 85 5.12 -15.81 18.69
C TYR A 85 4.28 -15.74 19.96
N ALA A 86 3.54 -16.81 20.23
CA ALA A 86 2.77 -16.95 21.46
C ALA A 86 2.86 -18.38 21.99
N PHE A 87 2.73 -18.50 23.30
CA PHE A 87 2.48 -19.76 23.99
C PHE A 87 1.06 -19.78 24.53
N LEU A 88 0.41 -20.93 24.39
CA LEU A 88 -0.88 -21.21 25.00
C LEU A 88 -0.66 -22.21 26.13
N PHE A 89 -1.03 -21.83 27.34
CA PHE A 89 -0.98 -22.66 28.54
C PHE A 89 -2.40 -23.10 28.88
N ASP A 90 -2.63 -24.40 28.98
CA ASP A 90 -3.89 -24.95 29.48
C ASP A 90 -4.06 -24.51 30.95
N LYS A 91 -5.17 -23.87 31.30
CA LYS A 91 -5.43 -23.43 32.68
C LYS A 91 -5.49 -24.58 33.69
N GLN A 92 -5.82 -25.80 33.23
CA GLN A 92 -5.80 -27.00 34.07
C GLN A 92 -4.40 -27.57 34.25
N LYS A 93 -3.48 -27.32 33.29
CA LYS A 93 -2.08 -27.81 33.29
C LYS A 93 -1.09 -26.71 32.88
N PRO A 94 -0.87 -25.68 33.73
CA PRO A 94 -0.10 -24.50 33.35
C PRO A 94 1.43 -24.68 33.38
N GLU A 95 1.95 -25.85 33.76
CA GLU A 95 3.39 -26.09 33.99
C GLU A 95 4.24 -26.04 32.70
N LYS A 96 3.66 -26.46 31.58
CA LYS A 96 4.25 -26.40 30.25
C LYS A 96 3.22 -25.84 29.26
N PRO A 97 3.65 -25.10 28.23
CA PRO A 97 2.72 -24.63 27.21
C PRO A 97 2.20 -25.83 26.40
N HIS A 98 0.89 -25.85 26.21
CA HIS A 98 0.19 -26.81 25.37
C HIS A 98 0.53 -26.61 23.89
N SER A 99 0.60 -25.35 23.44
CA SER A 99 0.88 -25.00 22.04
C SER A 99 1.82 -23.81 21.92
N PHE A 100 2.63 -23.82 20.85
CA PHE A 100 3.42 -22.70 20.37
C PHE A 100 2.84 -22.19 19.04
N VAL A 101 2.63 -20.88 18.94
CA VAL A 101 2.12 -20.22 17.75
C VAL A 101 3.17 -19.29 17.19
N TYR A 102 3.56 -19.47 15.92
CA TYR A 102 4.49 -18.58 15.22
C TYR A 102 3.78 -17.80 14.13
N GLN A 103 4.00 -16.48 14.07
CA GLN A 103 3.34 -15.56 13.14
C GLN A 103 4.37 -14.97 12.14
N PRO A 104 4.66 -15.67 11.02
CA PRO A 104 5.58 -15.14 10.00
C PRO A 104 5.04 -13.88 9.29
N SER A 105 3.72 -13.69 9.27
CA SER A 105 3.04 -12.51 8.71
C SER A 105 1.90 -12.07 9.62
N LEU A 106 1.20 -10.98 9.26
CA LEU A 106 0.00 -10.54 9.98
C LEU A 106 -1.21 -11.47 9.76
N THR A 107 -1.15 -12.33 8.75
CA THR A 107 -2.29 -13.14 8.31
C THR A 107 -2.04 -14.63 8.46
N ASP A 108 -0.79 -15.07 8.34
CA ASP A 108 -0.40 -16.48 8.41
C ASP A 108 0.20 -16.77 9.78
N TYR A 109 -0.23 -17.86 10.38
CA TYR A 109 0.36 -18.39 11.59
C TYR A 109 0.46 -19.91 11.54
N VAL A 110 1.38 -20.45 12.32
CA VAL A 110 1.62 -21.87 12.46
C VAL A 110 1.39 -22.22 13.91
N VAL A 111 0.54 -23.20 14.16
CA VAL A 111 0.33 -23.77 15.50
C VAL A 111 1.11 -25.07 15.57
N VAL A 112 1.93 -25.19 16.61
CA VAL A 112 2.66 -26.40 16.96
C VAL A 112 2.14 -26.85 18.31
N GLN A 113 1.41 -27.98 18.34
CA GLN A 113 0.98 -28.58 19.60
C GLN A 113 2.17 -29.32 20.22
N LEU A 114 2.47 -29.00 21.46
CA LEU A 114 3.67 -29.43 22.18
C LEU A 114 3.36 -30.58 23.16
N THR A 115 2.13 -30.69 23.64
CA THR A 115 1.69 -31.68 24.64
C THR A 115 0.53 -32.54 24.12
N ASP A 116 0.31 -33.70 24.76
CA ASP A 116 -0.69 -34.74 24.44
C ASP A 116 -0.43 -35.45 23.09
N SER A 117 -0.36 -34.69 22.00
CA SER A 117 0.04 -35.15 20.67
C SER A 117 0.88 -34.07 19.98
N ILE A 118 1.99 -34.48 19.38
CA ILE A 118 2.92 -33.58 18.69
C ILE A 118 2.53 -33.54 17.21
N TYR A 119 2.00 -32.41 16.78
CA TYR A 119 1.73 -32.12 15.37
C TYR A 119 1.70 -30.60 15.15
N ALA A 120 1.73 -30.19 13.89
CA ALA A 120 1.65 -28.79 13.52
C ALA A 120 0.70 -28.60 12.34
N TYR A 121 0.09 -27.43 12.27
CA TYR A 121 -0.77 -27.04 11.16
C TYR A 121 -0.63 -25.54 10.87
N ASN A 122 -0.79 -25.19 9.60
CA ASN A 122 -0.83 -23.80 9.15
C ASN A 122 -2.26 -23.31 9.17
N GLN A 123 -2.47 -22.08 9.63
CA GLN A 123 -3.76 -21.43 9.58
C GLN A 123 -3.61 -19.97 9.19
N LYS A 124 -4.67 -19.42 8.59
CA LYS A 124 -4.75 -18.01 8.26
C LYS A 124 -5.77 -17.34 9.15
N ARG A 125 -5.40 -16.20 9.71
CA ARG A 125 -6.34 -15.29 10.38
C ARG A 125 -7.41 -14.87 9.39
N LYS A 126 -8.63 -14.68 9.89
CA LYS A 126 -9.74 -14.30 9.04
C LYS A 126 -9.45 -12.91 8.48
N ILE A 127 -9.52 -12.77 7.16
CA ILE A 127 -9.38 -11.49 6.50
C ILE A 127 -10.78 -11.04 6.10
N THR A 128 -11.19 -9.90 6.64
CA THR A 128 -12.46 -9.26 6.29
C THR A 128 -12.17 -8.03 5.46
N ILE A 129 -12.85 -7.91 4.33
CA ILE A 129 -12.73 -6.77 3.43
C ILE A 129 -14.02 -5.98 3.55
N ILE A 130 -13.90 -4.71 3.91
CA ILE A 130 -15.04 -3.81 4.08
C ILE A 130 -14.93 -2.71 3.04
N GLU A 131 -15.96 -2.57 2.22
CA GLU A 131 -16.09 -1.41 1.33
C GLU A 131 -16.45 -0.16 2.15
N LYS A 132 -15.78 0.94 1.85
CA LYS A 132 -15.97 2.24 2.44
C LYS A 132 -16.12 3.28 1.34
N GLU A 133 -16.95 4.27 1.65
CA GLU A 133 -17.12 5.47 0.85
C GLU A 133 -16.52 6.65 1.61
N GLY A 134 -15.92 7.58 0.88
CA GLY A 134 -15.34 8.78 1.44
C GLY A 134 -15.64 9.98 0.55
N ILE A 135 -15.86 11.13 1.18
CA ILE A 135 -16.04 12.42 0.54
C ILE A 135 -15.34 13.48 1.36
N GLY A 136 -14.75 14.47 0.68
CA GLY A 136 -14.20 15.62 1.35
C GLY A 136 -14.03 16.81 0.42
N THR A 137 -13.74 17.95 1.04
CA THR A 137 -13.46 19.21 0.36
C THR A 137 -12.09 19.68 0.78
N ILE A 138 -11.27 20.12 -0.18
CA ILE A 138 -9.95 20.64 0.07
C ILE A 138 -10.06 21.96 0.83
N LYS A 139 -9.41 22.03 2.00
CA LYS A 139 -9.20 23.27 2.75
C LYS A 139 -7.82 23.85 2.46
N SER A 140 -6.79 23.08 2.79
CA SER A 140 -5.37 23.47 2.68
C SER A 140 -4.61 22.55 1.71
N ASN A 141 -4.61 21.26 2.00
CA ASN A 141 -3.93 20.22 1.24
C ASN A 141 -4.75 18.91 1.27
N LEU A 142 -4.46 18.02 0.32
CA LEU A 142 -5.17 16.76 0.17
C LEU A 142 -5.11 15.89 1.43
N THR A 143 -3.91 15.72 2.00
CA THR A 143 -3.70 14.80 3.11
C THR A 143 -4.51 15.22 4.34
N GLU A 144 -4.43 16.48 4.74
CA GLU A 144 -5.20 17.03 5.85
C GLU A 144 -6.70 16.91 5.60
N SER A 145 -7.16 17.27 4.40
CA SER A 145 -8.59 17.22 4.06
C SER A 145 -9.15 15.79 4.04
N VAL A 146 -8.33 14.79 3.68
CA VAL A 146 -8.68 13.36 3.76
C VAL A 146 -8.74 12.88 5.21
N LEU A 147 -7.80 13.32 6.07
CA LEU A 147 -7.83 12.98 7.50
C LEU A 147 -9.02 13.62 8.21
N ASP A 148 -9.33 14.88 7.90
CA ASP A 148 -10.52 15.61 8.41
C ASP A 148 -11.83 14.90 8.03
N ALA A 149 -11.86 14.25 6.87
CA ALA A 149 -12.98 13.46 6.40
C ALA A 149 -13.04 12.04 7.02
N GLY A 150 -12.24 11.76 8.05
CA GLY A 150 -12.24 10.49 8.79
C GLY A 150 -11.54 9.33 8.06
N MET A 151 -10.78 9.61 7.00
CA MET A 151 -10.05 8.60 6.23
C MET A 151 -8.58 8.54 6.64
N THR A 152 -7.86 7.51 6.18
CA THR A 152 -6.45 7.30 6.55
C THR A 152 -5.47 7.94 5.56
N TYR A 153 -4.22 8.12 5.99
CA TYR A 153 -3.14 8.60 5.11
C TYR A 153 -2.97 7.76 3.83
N ASN A 154 -3.22 6.45 3.91
CA ASN A 154 -3.15 5.56 2.75
C ASN A 154 -4.19 5.94 1.68
N VAL A 155 -5.37 6.43 2.09
CA VAL A 155 -6.38 6.93 1.16
C VAL A 155 -5.88 8.18 0.45
N ALA A 156 -5.30 9.13 1.18
CA ALA A 156 -4.73 10.35 0.60
C ALA A 156 -3.61 10.03 -0.39
N PHE A 157 -2.72 9.10 -0.04
CA PHE A 157 -1.66 8.63 -0.92
C PHE A 157 -2.23 8.00 -2.20
N ASN A 158 -3.25 7.14 -2.09
CA ASN A 158 -3.88 6.52 -3.26
C ASN A 158 -4.55 7.55 -4.17
N LEU A 159 -5.29 8.51 -3.62
CA LEU A 159 -5.90 9.60 -4.39
C LEU A 159 -4.84 10.43 -5.13
N SER A 160 -3.75 10.78 -4.43
CA SER A 160 -2.60 11.46 -5.04
C SER A 160 -2.06 10.66 -6.23
N GLN A 161 -1.80 9.36 -6.06
CA GLN A 161 -1.27 8.51 -7.14
C GLN A 161 -2.22 8.38 -8.34
N ILE A 162 -3.53 8.34 -8.10
CA ILE A 162 -4.54 8.22 -9.17
C ILE A 162 -4.59 9.49 -10.02
N PHE A 163 -4.53 10.66 -9.40
CA PHE A 163 -4.74 11.94 -10.07
C PHE A 163 -3.48 12.80 -10.25
N ASP A 164 -2.27 12.34 -9.88
CA ASP A 164 -1.00 13.11 -9.92
C ASP A 164 -0.69 13.75 -11.29
N TYR A 165 -1.34 13.23 -12.35
CA TYR A 165 -1.17 13.67 -13.72
C TYR A 165 -2.30 14.53 -14.28
N THR A 166 -3.48 14.51 -13.65
CA THR A 166 -4.67 15.28 -14.06
C THR A 166 -4.89 16.48 -13.16
N VAL A 167 -4.53 16.37 -11.87
CA VAL A 167 -4.67 17.41 -10.85
C VAL A 167 -3.28 17.82 -10.37
N ASP A 168 -3.02 19.13 -10.36
CA ASP A 168 -1.79 19.68 -9.77
C ASP A 168 -1.99 19.88 -8.26
N PHE A 169 -1.57 18.89 -7.48
CA PHE A 169 -1.72 18.91 -6.03
C PHE A 169 -0.91 20.00 -5.32
N PHE A 170 0.05 20.65 -5.98
CA PHE A 170 0.77 21.80 -5.40
C PHE A 170 -0.01 23.11 -5.49
N HIS A 171 -1.03 23.16 -6.35
CA HIS A 171 -1.87 24.33 -6.57
C HIS A 171 -3.36 23.99 -6.43
N LEU A 172 -3.69 23.15 -5.45
CA LEU A 172 -5.08 22.92 -5.06
C LEU A 172 -5.72 24.22 -4.60
N ARG A 173 -7.02 24.33 -4.81
CA ARG A 173 -7.81 25.44 -4.29
C ARG A 173 -8.71 24.96 -3.17
N GLU A 174 -8.91 25.85 -2.21
CA GLU A 174 -9.99 25.68 -1.25
C GLU A 174 -11.32 25.51 -2.02
N GLY A 175 -12.11 24.50 -1.64
CA GLY A 175 -13.37 24.17 -2.29
C GLY A 175 -13.29 23.08 -3.37
N ASP A 176 -12.10 22.66 -3.83
CA ASP A 176 -11.97 21.46 -4.67
C ASP A 176 -12.54 20.25 -3.91
N THR A 177 -13.23 19.32 -4.58
CA THR A 177 -13.88 18.18 -3.89
C THR A 177 -13.31 16.85 -4.35
N PHE A 178 -13.39 15.84 -3.49
CA PHE A 178 -13.01 14.49 -3.85
C PHE A 178 -13.99 13.48 -3.27
N LYS A 179 -14.16 12.37 -3.98
CA LYS A 179 -14.94 11.21 -3.53
C LYS A 179 -14.18 9.93 -3.83
N ILE A 180 -14.37 8.90 -3.03
CA ILE A 180 -13.66 7.63 -3.19
C ILE A 180 -14.51 6.46 -2.71
N ILE A 181 -14.46 5.36 -3.48
CA ILE A 181 -14.96 4.04 -3.08
C ILE A 181 -13.75 3.13 -2.97
N TYR A 182 -13.49 2.60 -1.78
CA TYR A 182 -12.29 1.82 -1.49
C TYR A 182 -12.61 0.66 -0.54
N GLU A 183 -11.70 -0.28 -0.47
CA GLU A 183 -11.79 -1.46 0.37
C GLU A 183 -10.71 -1.40 1.43
N GLU A 184 -11.14 -1.54 2.68
CA GLU A 184 -10.26 -1.71 3.82
C GLU A 184 -10.19 -3.18 4.21
N ARG A 185 -9.01 -3.59 4.68
CA ARG A 185 -8.78 -4.94 5.14
C ARG A 185 -8.63 -4.96 6.64
N TYR A 186 -9.33 -5.88 7.29
CA TYR A 186 -9.24 -6.15 8.73
C TYR A 186 -8.82 -7.59 8.97
N VAL A 187 -7.97 -7.80 9.97
CA VAL A 187 -7.56 -9.13 10.45
C VAL A 187 -8.36 -9.46 11.71
N ASP A 188 -8.98 -10.64 11.72
CA ASP A 188 -9.93 -11.09 12.75
C ASP A 188 -10.99 -10.02 13.07
N ASP A 189 -11.55 -9.44 11.99
CA ASP A 189 -12.63 -8.44 12.00
C ASP A 189 -12.31 -7.11 12.72
N THR A 190 -11.17 -6.98 13.41
CA THR A 190 -10.90 -5.90 14.36
C THR A 190 -9.62 -5.13 14.06
N ILE A 191 -8.57 -5.81 13.58
CA ILE A 191 -7.26 -5.18 13.38
C ILE A 191 -7.17 -4.59 11.97
N TYR A 192 -7.14 -3.25 11.87
CA TYR A 192 -6.94 -2.58 10.60
C TYR A 192 -5.62 -2.97 9.93
N ALA A 193 -5.69 -3.43 8.69
CA ALA A 193 -4.57 -3.93 7.89
C ALA A 193 -4.41 -3.18 6.56
N GLY A 194 -4.92 -1.94 6.50
CA GLY A 194 -4.74 -1.00 5.40
C GLY A 194 -5.81 -1.07 4.31
N VAL A 195 -5.68 -0.18 3.33
CA VAL A 195 -6.50 -0.16 2.11
C VAL A 195 -6.03 -1.29 1.19
N SER A 196 -6.90 -2.23 0.84
CA SER A 196 -6.58 -3.33 -0.08
C SER A 196 -6.80 -2.96 -1.55
N ASN A 197 -7.76 -2.08 -1.83
CA ASN A 197 -8.13 -1.72 -3.20
C ASN A 197 -8.87 -0.37 -3.21
N VAL A 198 -8.68 0.43 -4.26
CA VAL A 198 -9.56 1.56 -4.56
C VAL A 198 -10.36 1.17 -5.80
N LYS A 199 -11.70 1.16 -5.72
CA LYS A 199 -12.58 0.76 -6.82
C LYS A 199 -12.81 1.91 -7.79
N ALA A 200 -13.16 3.07 -7.24
CA ALA A 200 -13.38 4.27 -8.02
C ALA A 200 -13.04 5.51 -7.19
N ALA A 201 -12.65 6.57 -7.87
CA ALA A 201 -12.40 7.86 -7.27
C ALA A 201 -12.90 8.97 -8.19
N TYR A 202 -13.22 10.10 -7.59
CA TYR A 202 -13.61 11.33 -8.27
C TYR A 202 -12.85 12.49 -7.65
N PHE A 203 -12.44 13.43 -8.49
CA PHE A 203 -11.85 14.69 -8.06
C PHE A 203 -12.42 15.83 -8.90
N GLU A 204 -12.88 16.89 -8.26
CA GLU A 204 -13.22 18.14 -8.93
C GLU A 204 -12.12 19.16 -8.66
N HIS A 205 -11.44 19.60 -9.71
CA HIS A 205 -10.42 20.64 -9.60
C HIS A 205 -10.75 21.81 -10.51
N LYS A 206 -10.92 23.00 -9.92
CA LYS A 206 -11.30 24.22 -10.66
C LYS A 206 -12.58 24.03 -11.51
N GLY A 207 -13.56 23.31 -10.96
CA GLY A 207 -14.84 23.01 -11.63
C GLY A 207 -14.77 21.94 -12.73
N ASN A 208 -13.61 21.30 -12.92
CA ASN A 208 -13.48 20.20 -13.89
C ASN A 208 -13.60 18.85 -13.16
N PRO A 209 -14.57 18.01 -13.52
CA PRO A 209 -14.72 16.68 -12.93
C PRO A 209 -13.72 15.70 -13.55
N TYR A 210 -13.08 14.89 -12.70
CA TYR A 210 -12.19 13.80 -13.09
C TYR A 210 -12.63 12.52 -12.41
N TYR A 211 -13.11 11.55 -13.19
CA TYR A 211 -13.39 10.20 -12.68
C TYR A 211 -12.21 9.27 -12.92
N ALA A 212 -12.04 8.29 -12.03
CA ALA A 212 -11.05 7.24 -12.15
C ALA A 212 -11.63 5.92 -11.65
N PHE A 213 -11.62 4.90 -12.50
CA PHE A 213 -12.13 3.56 -12.19
C PHE A 213 -11.00 2.53 -12.30
N ASN A 214 -10.88 1.69 -11.29
CA ASN A 214 -9.88 0.64 -11.25
C ASN A 214 -10.37 -0.58 -12.03
N TYR A 215 -9.76 -0.85 -13.18
CA TYR A 215 -10.19 -1.91 -14.07
C TYR A 215 -9.03 -2.81 -14.49
N THR A 216 -9.33 -4.10 -14.64
CA THR A 216 -8.40 -5.10 -15.16
C THR A 216 -8.80 -5.42 -16.59
N THR A 217 -8.02 -4.96 -17.58
CA THR A 217 -8.35 -5.15 -19.01
C THR A 217 -8.08 -6.58 -19.48
N ASP A 218 -7.14 -7.27 -18.84
CA ASP A 218 -6.77 -8.64 -19.17
C ASP A 218 -6.43 -9.38 -17.87
N SER A 219 -7.28 -10.33 -17.49
CA SER A 219 -7.10 -11.16 -16.28
C SER A 219 -5.94 -12.15 -16.39
N ILE A 220 -5.51 -12.51 -17.62
CA ILE A 220 -4.39 -13.43 -17.87
C ILE A 220 -3.07 -12.66 -17.80
N ALA A 221 -3.00 -11.47 -18.40
CA ALA A 221 -1.82 -10.60 -18.31
C ALA A 221 -1.80 -9.72 -17.05
N ASN A 222 -2.84 -9.79 -16.20
CA ASN A 222 -3.05 -8.99 -15.00
C ASN A 222 -2.81 -7.48 -15.21
N LYS A 223 -3.22 -6.95 -16.36
CA LYS A 223 -3.09 -5.51 -16.66
C LYS A 223 -4.19 -4.74 -15.95
N LYS A 224 -3.88 -4.30 -14.72
CA LYS A 224 -4.72 -3.50 -13.85
C LYS A 224 -4.31 -2.03 -13.89
N GLY A 225 -5.26 -1.11 -13.97
CA GLY A 225 -5.00 0.33 -14.01
C GLY A 225 -6.24 1.17 -13.70
N PHE A 226 -6.02 2.48 -13.55
CA PHE A 226 -7.09 3.46 -13.46
C PHE A 226 -7.39 4.06 -14.82
N TYR A 227 -8.67 4.20 -15.12
CA TYR A 227 -9.20 4.72 -16.37
C TYR A 227 -10.32 5.73 -16.12
N ASP A 228 -10.49 6.72 -16.98
CA ASP A 228 -11.58 7.71 -16.92
C ASP A 228 -12.91 7.14 -17.43
N GLU A 229 -14.00 7.91 -17.40
CA GLU A 229 -15.30 7.44 -17.88
C GLU A 229 -15.36 7.13 -19.39
N LYS A 230 -14.32 7.49 -20.15
CA LYS A 230 -14.18 7.25 -21.60
C LYS A 230 -13.22 6.10 -21.91
N GLY A 231 -12.62 5.49 -20.88
CA GLY A 231 -11.64 4.41 -21.01
C GLY A 231 -10.22 4.89 -21.35
N ASN A 232 -9.92 6.19 -21.22
CA ASN A 232 -8.55 6.67 -21.29
C ASN A 232 -7.85 6.37 -19.96
N THR A 233 -6.56 6.05 -20.00
CA THR A 233 -5.84 5.76 -18.77
C THR A 233 -5.50 7.03 -17.97
N MET A 234 -5.63 6.95 -16.65
CA MET A 234 -5.24 8.02 -15.73
C MET A 234 -3.71 8.16 -15.58
N LYS A 235 -2.94 7.15 -16.05
CA LYS A 235 -1.47 7.21 -16.08
C LYS A 235 -1.00 7.91 -17.35
N ARG A 236 -0.01 8.79 -17.23
CA ARG A 236 0.70 9.31 -18.42
C ARG A 236 1.64 8.27 -19.01
N MET A 237 1.85 8.38 -20.31
CA MET A 237 2.79 7.54 -21.04
C MET A 237 4.19 7.61 -20.42
N PHE A 238 4.55 8.75 -19.82
CA PHE A 238 5.85 9.03 -19.21
C PHE A 238 5.75 9.39 -17.72
N LEU A 239 6.67 8.87 -16.91
CA LEU A 239 6.96 9.36 -15.57
C LEU A 239 7.52 10.80 -15.65
N LYS A 240 7.26 11.61 -14.62
CA LYS A 240 7.78 12.98 -14.51
C LYS A 240 9.31 13.05 -14.50
N ALA A 241 9.97 12.01 -13.98
CA ALA A 241 11.43 11.94 -13.87
C ALA A 241 11.93 10.49 -13.90
N PRO A 242 13.22 10.27 -14.24
CA PRO A 242 13.83 8.94 -14.24
C PRO A 242 14.31 8.46 -12.85
N LEU A 243 14.13 9.27 -11.80
CA LEU A 243 14.52 9.01 -10.40
C LEU A 243 13.36 9.33 -9.46
N GLU A 244 13.28 8.67 -8.30
CA GLU A 244 12.29 9.00 -7.26
C GLU A 244 12.69 10.21 -6.42
N ILE A 245 13.94 10.24 -5.94
CA ILE A 245 14.48 11.32 -5.11
C ILE A 245 15.63 11.95 -5.89
N PHE A 246 15.49 13.24 -6.21
CA PHE A 246 16.45 13.95 -7.04
C PHE A 246 16.38 15.46 -6.84
N ARG A 247 17.43 16.14 -7.30
CA ARG A 247 17.41 17.58 -7.58
C ARG A 247 17.76 17.81 -9.05
N ILE A 248 17.04 18.69 -9.73
CA ILE A 248 17.46 19.13 -11.07
C ILE A 248 18.69 20.05 -10.89
N SER A 249 19.85 19.59 -11.35
CA SER A 249 21.10 20.36 -11.30
C SER A 249 21.30 21.22 -12.54
N SER A 250 20.76 20.79 -13.69
CA SER A 250 20.78 21.57 -14.92
C SER A 250 19.59 21.25 -15.80
N ARG A 251 18.97 22.28 -16.37
CA ARG A 251 17.88 22.13 -17.36
C ARG A 251 18.40 21.99 -18.79
N PHE A 252 17.49 21.67 -19.70
CA PHE A 252 17.71 21.72 -21.14
C PHE A 252 17.86 23.18 -21.61
N GLY A 253 18.77 23.42 -22.55
CA GLY A 253 18.99 24.76 -23.15
C GLY A 253 20.44 25.22 -23.16
N MET A 254 20.68 26.48 -23.55
CA MET A 254 22.02 27.07 -23.57
C MET A 254 22.55 27.29 -22.15
N ARG A 255 23.74 26.77 -21.87
CA ARG A 255 24.45 27.00 -20.61
C ARG A 255 25.96 27.02 -20.79
N PHE A 256 26.66 27.53 -19.79
CA PHE A 256 28.11 27.39 -19.71
C PHE A 256 28.46 25.92 -19.41
N HIS A 257 29.36 25.33 -20.22
CA HIS A 257 29.77 23.94 -20.07
C HIS A 257 30.99 23.84 -19.14
N PRO A 258 30.86 23.28 -17.92
CA PRO A 258 31.90 23.36 -16.90
C PRO A 258 33.19 22.60 -17.25
N VAL A 259 33.12 21.60 -18.14
CA VAL A 259 34.32 20.83 -18.57
C VAL A 259 34.96 21.40 -19.84
N LEU A 260 34.18 22.09 -20.68
CA LEU A 260 34.65 22.57 -21.99
C LEU A 260 34.85 24.09 -22.01
N HIS A 261 34.50 24.76 -20.90
CA HIS A 261 34.67 26.18 -20.63
C HIS A 261 34.09 27.10 -21.74
N ARG A 262 32.94 26.73 -22.31
CA ARG A 262 32.23 27.50 -23.36
C ARG A 262 30.72 27.39 -23.25
N MET A 263 29.99 28.35 -23.82
CA MET A 263 28.54 28.26 -23.98
C MET A 263 28.19 27.12 -24.93
N LYS A 264 27.40 26.15 -24.46
CA LYS A 264 26.99 24.98 -25.23
C LYS A 264 25.55 24.61 -24.89
N ALA A 265 24.80 24.21 -25.92
CA ALA A 265 23.46 23.68 -25.72
C ALA A 265 23.53 22.35 -24.95
N HIS A 266 22.90 22.34 -23.78
CA HIS A 266 22.65 21.13 -23.03
C HIS A 266 21.37 20.48 -23.53
N LYS A 267 21.52 19.38 -24.26
CA LYS A 267 20.41 18.69 -24.93
C LYS A 267 19.74 17.63 -24.05
N GLY A 268 19.66 17.90 -22.75
CA GLY A 268 19.08 17.02 -21.74
C GLY A 268 18.80 17.79 -20.44
N THR A 269 18.30 17.08 -19.45
CA THR A 269 18.09 17.56 -18.09
C THR A 269 18.91 16.68 -17.14
N ASP A 270 19.71 17.32 -16.29
CA ASP A 270 20.57 16.64 -15.33
C ASP A 270 19.84 16.51 -13.99
N TYR A 271 19.65 15.26 -13.57
CA TYR A 271 19.06 14.92 -12.29
C TYR A 271 20.18 14.41 -11.37
N ALA A 272 20.57 15.24 -10.41
CA ALA A 272 21.60 14.92 -9.44
C ALA A 272 21.03 13.99 -8.35
N ALA A 273 21.76 12.91 -8.07
CA ALA A 273 21.45 11.94 -7.04
C ALA A 273 22.71 11.17 -6.64
N PRO A 274 22.75 10.54 -5.44
CA PRO A 274 23.90 9.76 -5.01
C PRO A 274 24.31 8.66 -6.00
N HIS A 275 25.61 8.38 -6.07
CA HIS A 275 26.13 7.27 -6.88
C HIS A 275 25.43 5.95 -6.51
N GLY A 276 25.02 5.18 -7.51
CA GLY A 276 24.30 3.91 -7.32
C GLY A 276 22.78 4.01 -7.26
N THR A 277 22.21 5.23 -7.18
CA THR A 277 20.75 5.44 -7.18
C THR A 277 20.09 4.76 -8.39
N PRO A 278 19.01 3.98 -8.22
CA PRO A 278 18.33 3.31 -9.34
C PRO A 278 17.77 4.30 -10.37
N ILE A 279 18.13 4.12 -11.65
CA ILE A 279 17.57 4.86 -12.79
C ILE A 279 16.43 4.05 -13.38
N ARG A 280 15.26 4.67 -13.53
CA ARG A 280 14.03 4.04 -14.03
C ARG A 280 13.73 4.44 -15.46
N CYS A 281 13.15 3.52 -16.21
CA CYS A 281 12.60 3.80 -17.53
C CYS A 281 11.36 4.70 -17.40
N THR A 282 11.36 5.87 -18.02
CA THR A 282 10.24 6.81 -17.89
C THR A 282 8.97 6.35 -18.59
N ALA A 283 9.05 5.47 -19.59
CA ALA A 283 7.89 4.92 -20.30
C ALA A 283 8.19 3.50 -20.80
N SER A 284 7.17 2.66 -20.96
CA SER A 284 7.37 1.33 -21.54
C SER A 284 8.01 1.43 -22.92
N GLY A 285 8.90 0.51 -23.27
CA GLY A 285 9.60 0.57 -24.55
C GLY A 285 10.66 -0.50 -24.72
N THR A 286 11.36 -0.45 -25.84
CA THR A 286 12.42 -1.40 -26.18
C THR A 286 13.78 -0.71 -26.19
N VAL A 287 14.76 -1.32 -25.53
CA VAL A 287 16.15 -0.84 -25.49
C VAL A 287 16.76 -0.96 -26.89
N ILE A 288 17.06 0.17 -27.51
CA ILE A 288 17.65 0.21 -28.86
C ILE A 288 19.17 0.37 -28.84
N GLU A 289 19.72 0.94 -27.76
CA GLU A 289 21.16 1.04 -27.53
C GLU A 289 21.45 0.85 -26.02
N ALA A 290 22.51 0.12 -25.70
CA ALA A 290 23.05 0.00 -24.35
C ALA A 290 24.56 -0.22 -24.48
N GLY A 291 25.37 0.66 -23.90
CA GLY A 291 26.83 0.58 -24.08
C GLY A 291 27.55 1.78 -23.50
N TYR A 292 28.81 1.94 -23.90
CA TYR A 292 29.70 3.00 -23.43
C TYR A 292 30.21 3.84 -24.59
N ASN A 293 30.30 5.16 -24.40
CA ASN A 293 31.18 6.01 -25.19
C ASN A 293 31.75 7.16 -24.34
N ALA A 294 32.82 7.79 -24.82
CA ALA A 294 33.55 8.80 -24.06
C ALA A 294 32.67 10.01 -23.65
N GLY A 295 31.71 10.41 -24.48
CA GLY A 295 30.83 11.53 -24.19
C GLY A 295 29.74 11.19 -23.18
N ASN A 296 29.02 10.11 -23.43
CA ASN A 296 27.85 9.71 -22.67
C ASN A 296 28.17 8.88 -21.42
N GLY A 297 29.39 8.34 -21.34
CA GLY A 297 29.72 7.29 -20.39
C GLY A 297 28.94 6.02 -20.72
N ASN A 298 28.59 5.26 -19.67
CA ASN A 298 27.63 4.17 -19.78
C ASN A 298 26.23 4.76 -19.99
N TYR A 299 25.55 4.32 -21.03
CA TYR A 299 24.25 4.86 -21.38
C TYR A 299 23.29 3.80 -21.92
N VAL A 300 22.00 4.12 -21.83
CA VAL A 300 20.91 3.33 -22.40
C VAL A 300 20.01 4.26 -23.21
N LYS A 301 19.55 3.81 -24.37
CA LYS A 301 18.56 4.49 -25.21
C LYS A 301 17.37 3.59 -25.46
N ILE A 302 16.17 4.10 -25.25
CA ILE A 302 14.92 3.33 -25.24
C ILE A 302 13.93 3.97 -26.19
N ARG A 303 13.45 3.19 -27.16
CA ARG A 303 12.38 3.60 -28.07
C ARG A 303 11.04 3.21 -27.48
N HIS A 304 10.14 4.17 -27.34
CA HIS A 304 8.82 3.93 -26.75
C HIS A 304 7.76 3.66 -27.84
N ASN A 305 7.78 4.46 -28.91
CA ASN A 305 6.95 4.27 -30.09
C ASN A 305 7.62 4.93 -31.32
N LYS A 306 6.86 5.16 -32.39
CA LYS A 306 7.37 5.84 -33.61
C LYS A 306 7.80 7.28 -33.36
N THR A 307 7.26 7.93 -32.34
CA THR A 307 7.46 9.36 -32.05
C THR A 307 8.54 9.58 -30.99
N TYR A 308 8.57 8.78 -29.93
CA TYR A 308 9.34 9.07 -28.74
C TYR A 308 10.50 8.10 -28.47
N THR A 309 11.62 8.66 -28.05
CA THR A 309 12.79 7.92 -27.56
C THR A 309 13.42 8.66 -26.40
N THR A 310 13.92 7.94 -25.41
CA THR A 310 14.64 8.52 -24.26
C THR A 310 16.05 7.96 -24.16
N GLN A 311 16.96 8.75 -23.60
CA GLN A 311 18.36 8.37 -23.38
C GLN A 311 18.79 8.74 -21.97
N TYR A 312 19.54 7.85 -21.33
CA TYR A 312 19.96 7.94 -19.94
C TYR A 312 21.47 7.72 -19.90
N LEU A 313 22.21 8.73 -19.45
CA LEU A 313 23.67 8.79 -19.57
C LEU A 313 24.36 8.69 -18.20
N HIS A 314 25.69 8.59 -18.24
CA HIS A 314 26.61 8.69 -17.11
C HIS A 314 26.43 7.60 -16.05
N MET A 315 25.85 6.45 -16.41
CA MET A 315 25.56 5.38 -15.47
C MET A 315 26.85 4.81 -14.85
N SER A 316 26.77 4.36 -13.61
CA SER A 316 27.82 3.54 -13.00
C SER A 316 27.71 2.09 -13.47
N LYS A 317 26.47 1.60 -13.63
CA LYS A 317 26.17 0.24 -14.08
C LYS A 317 24.91 0.24 -14.96
N ILE A 318 25.01 -0.47 -16.08
CA ILE A 318 23.86 -0.79 -16.95
C ILE A 318 23.27 -2.13 -16.46
N LEU A 319 21.95 -2.22 -16.35
CA LEU A 319 21.25 -3.43 -15.89
C LEU A 319 20.40 -4.09 -16.98
N VAL A 320 20.38 -3.52 -18.19
CA VAL A 320 19.60 -4.01 -19.34
C VAL A 320 20.48 -4.15 -20.58
N LYS A 321 20.01 -4.89 -21.59
CA LYS A 321 20.72 -5.07 -22.86
C LYS A 321 19.87 -4.60 -24.03
N LYS A 322 20.51 -4.30 -25.16
CA LYS A 322 19.82 -4.01 -26.42
C LYS A 322 18.85 -5.15 -26.76
N GLY A 323 17.65 -4.80 -27.19
CA GLY A 323 16.55 -5.73 -27.49
C GLY A 323 15.61 -6.00 -26.32
N HIS A 324 15.99 -5.69 -25.08
CA HIS A 324 15.09 -5.89 -23.93
C HIS A 324 13.87 -4.98 -24.03
N HIS A 325 12.67 -5.55 -23.84
CA HIS A 325 11.48 -4.77 -23.55
C HIS A 325 11.45 -4.45 -22.06
N VAL A 326 11.30 -3.16 -21.72
CA VAL A 326 11.32 -2.67 -20.34
C VAL A 326 10.04 -1.88 -20.06
N PRO A 327 9.25 -2.26 -19.04
CA PRO A 327 8.06 -1.51 -18.68
C PRO A 327 8.41 -0.16 -18.04
N GLN A 328 7.47 0.77 -18.05
CA GLN A 328 7.56 2.03 -17.31
C GLN A 328 7.91 1.74 -15.83
N GLY A 329 8.85 2.51 -15.27
CA GLY A 329 9.33 2.35 -13.89
C GLY A 329 10.41 1.28 -13.69
N HIS A 330 10.64 0.40 -14.68
CA HIS A 330 11.67 -0.64 -14.58
C HIS A 330 13.06 -0.04 -14.39
N VAL A 331 13.87 -0.63 -13.49
CA VAL A 331 15.23 -0.17 -13.21
C VAL A 331 16.17 -0.60 -14.34
N ILE A 332 16.67 0.35 -15.10
CA ILE A 332 17.51 0.11 -16.30
C ILE A 332 19.01 0.26 -16.02
N GLY A 333 19.37 0.90 -14.92
CA GLY A 333 20.74 1.17 -14.56
C GLY A 333 20.86 1.88 -13.21
N LYS A 334 22.07 2.32 -12.88
CA LYS A 334 22.38 3.05 -11.65
C LYS A 334 23.12 4.34 -11.94
N VAL A 335 22.81 5.40 -11.20
CA VAL A 335 23.47 6.70 -11.28
C VAL A 335 24.98 6.54 -11.08
N GLY A 336 25.76 7.29 -11.86
CA GLY A 336 27.20 7.33 -11.79
C GLY A 336 27.74 8.66 -12.29
N SER A 337 29.00 8.68 -12.67
CA SER A 337 29.68 9.85 -13.24
C SER A 337 30.63 9.44 -14.38
N THR A 338 30.22 8.47 -15.20
CA THR A 338 31.06 7.98 -16.31
C THR A 338 30.98 8.90 -17.54
N GLY A 339 32.03 8.92 -18.35
CA GLY A 339 32.11 9.80 -19.53
C GLY A 339 32.30 11.28 -19.14
N LEU A 340 31.74 12.20 -19.93
CA LEU A 340 31.81 13.64 -19.64
C LEU A 340 30.79 14.05 -18.56
N ALA A 341 31.13 13.77 -17.30
CA ALA A 341 30.34 14.13 -16.13
C ALA A 341 31.23 14.73 -15.03
N THR A 342 30.78 15.81 -14.38
CA THR A 342 31.52 16.46 -13.27
C THR A 342 31.25 15.85 -11.91
N GLY A 343 30.22 15.00 -11.78
CA GLY A 343 29.84 14.34 -10.54
C GLY A 343 28.60 13.46 -10.73
N PRO A 344 28.16 12.73 -9.69
CA PRO A 344 27.06 11.78 -9.80
C PRO A 344 25.72 12.42 -10.22
N HIS A 345 25.23 12.05 -11.41
CA HIS A 345 23.92 12.44 -11.92
C HIS A 345 23.47 11.52 -13.06
N VAL A 346 22.20 11.61 -13.47
CA VAL A 346 21.74 11.09 -14.76
C VAL A 346 21.43 12.27 -15.68
N CYS A 347 22.09 12.33 -16.83
CA CYS A 347 21.69 13.23 -17.92
C CYS A 347 20.60 12.53 -18.74
N TYR A 348 19.37 13.02 -18.60
CA TYR A 348 18.18 12.49 -19.26
C TYR A 348 17.89 13.29 -20.53
N ARG A 349 17.85 12.62 -21.67
CA ARG A 349 17.58 13.24 -22.97
C ARG A 349 16.28 12.70 -23.53
N PHE A 350 15.40 13.62 -23.91
CA PHE A 350 14.11 13.31 -24.48
C PHE A 350 14.09 13.63 -25.97
N TRP A 351 13.60 12.70 -26.78
CA TRP A 351 13.53 12.84 -28.23
C TRP A 351 12.08 12.70 -28.68
N LYS A 352 11.63 13.63 -29.52
CA LYS A 352 10.33 13.63 -30.19
C LYS A 352 10.56 13.80 -31.70
N ASN A 353 10.07 12.86 -32.49
CA ASN A 353 10.25 12.82 -33.95
C ASN A 353 11.72 12.97 -34.37
N GLY A 354 12.64 12.33 -33.63
CA GLY A 354 14.08 12.39 -33.93
C GLY A 354 14.80 13.68 -33.50
N VAL A 355 14.13 14.62 -32.84
CA VAL A 355 14.73 15.86 -32.32
C VAL A 355 14.75 15.86 -30.79
N GLN A 356 15.84 16.34 -30.19
CA GLN A 356 15.95 16.50 -28.74
C GLN A 356 15.15 17.71 -28.26
N VAL A 357 14.28 17.50 -27.27
CA VAL A 357 13.39 18.54 -26.71
C VAL A 357 13.48 18.56 -25.18
N ASP A 358 12.97 19.62 -24.58
CA ASP A 358 12.92 19.77 -23.12
C ASP A 358 11.74 18.98 -22.55
N PRO A 359 11.97 17.85 -21.83
CA PRO A 359 10.89 17.01 -21.32
C PRO A 359 9.98 17.74 -20.32
N LEU A 360 10.47 18.81 -19.67
CA LEU A 360 9.69 19.56 -18.68
C LEU A 360 8.72 20.56 -19.31
N ARG A 361 8.82 20.79 -20.63
CA ARG A 361 7.96 21.70 -21.39
C ARG A 361 7.04 20.98 -22.37
N GLU A 362 7.22 19.68 -22.56
CA GLU A 362 6.38 18.90 -23.46
C GLU A 362 5.03 18.55 -22.83
N ALA A 363 3.95 18.77 -23.58
CA ALA A 363 2.68 18.14 -23.32
C ALA A 363 2.78 16.65 -23.67
N LEU A 364 3.09 15.82 -22.66
CA LEU A 364 3.24 14.38 -22.82
C LEU A 364 1.87 13.74 -23.09
N PRO A 365 1.77 12.77 -24.03
CA PRO A 365 0.50 12.16 -24.37
C PRO A 365 -0.06 11.34 -23.18
N PRO A 366 -1.39 11.19 -23.10
CA PRO A 366 -1.98 10.15 -22.26
C PRO A 366 -1.45 8.79 -22.72
N SER A 367 -1.42 7.78 -21.84
CA SER A 367 -1.13 6.43 -22.33
C SER A 367 -2.30 5.91 -23.16
N GLU A 368 -2.08 4.81 -23.89
CA GLU A 368 -3.10 4.23 -24.77
C GLU A 368 -4.39 3.91 -23.99
N PRO A 369 -5.57 4.27 -24.53
CA PRO A 369 -6.85 3.95 -23.92
C PRO A 369 -7.08 2.43 -23.91
N ILE A 370 -8.12 2.01 -23.20
CA ILE A 370 -8.60 0.63 -23.25
C ILE A 370 -8.87 0.24 -24.73
N GLU A 371 -8.33 -0.90 -25.15
CA GLU A 371 -8.57 -1.45 -26.48
C GLU A 371 -10.07 -1.59 -26.75
N ASP A 372 -10.50 -1.31 -27.99
CA ASP A 372 -11.93 -1.26 -28.34
C ASP A 372 -12.69 -2.54 -27.96
N LYS A 373 -12.05 -3.70 -28.06
CA LYS A 373 -12.63 -5.01 -27.69
C LYS A 373 -13.05 -5.12 -26.22
N TYR A 374 -12.52 -4.28 -25.33
CA TYR A 374 -12.84 -4.26 -23.90
C TYR A 374 -13.76 -3.11 -23.49
N LYS A 375 -14.03 -2.14 -24.38
CA LYS A 375 -14.80 -0.93 -24.04
C LYS A 375 -16.21 -1.23 -23.55
N THR A 376 -16.94 -2.13 -24.19
CA THR A 376 -18.32 -2.46 -23.77
C THR A 376 -18.35 -3.00 -22.34
N LYS A 377 -17.51 -3.99 -22.04
CA LYS A 377 -17.40 -4.57 -20.69
C LYS A 377 -16.92 -3.55 -19.65
N TYR A 378 -16.03 -2.65 -20.05
CA TYR A 378 -15.59 -1.57 -19.20
C TYR A 378 -16.74 -0.61 -18.84
N MET A 379 -17.53 -0.18 -19.83
CA MET A 379 -18.69 0.69 -19.60
C MET A 379 -19.73 0.03 -18.67
N GLU A 380 -20.02 -1.25 -18.89
CA GLU A 380 -20.91 -2.03 -18.01
C GLU A 380 -20.37 -2.09 -16.58
N TYR A 381 -19.05 -2.26 -16.41
CA TYR A 381 -18.39 -2.31 -15.11
C TYR A 381 -18.43 -0.97 -14.36
N ILE A 382 -18.15 0.14 -15.05
CA ILE A 382 -18.05 1.46 -14.39
C ILE A 382 -19.41 2.10 -14.12
N THR A 383 -20.46 1.74 -14.86
CA THR A 383 -21.78 2.35 -14.70
C THR A 383 -22.30 2.31 -13.25
N PRO A 384 -22.35 1.15 -12.56
CA PRO A 384 -22.78 1.12 -11.15
C PRO A 384 -21.83 1.88 -10.22
N LEU A 385 -20.51 1.80 -10.43
CA LEU A 385 -19.52 2.51 -9.61
C LEU A 385 -19.60 4.02 -9.77
N LYS A 386 -19.87 4.50 -10.98
CA LYS A 386 -20.05 5.92 -11.27
C LYS A 386 -21.31 6.43 -10.58
N ASN A 387 -22.41 5.70 -10.68
CA ASN A 387 -23.66 6.05 -9.99
C ASN A 387 -23.45 6.09 -8.47
N GLN A 388 -22.74 5.12 -7.91
CA GLN A 388 -22.37 5.10 -6.49
C GLN A 388 -21.56 6.35 -6.11
N LEU A 389 -20.48 6.68 -6.85
CA LEU A 389 -19.70 7.91 -6.61
C LEU A 389 -20.55 9.18 -6.70
N ASP A 390 -21.43 9.28 -7.70
CA ASP A 390 -22.26 10.46 -7.92
C ASP A 390 -23.26 10.65 -6.75
N GLN A 391 -23.74 9.55 -6.17
CA GLN A 391 -24.66 9.53 -5.02
C GLN A 391 -23.99 9.75 -3.66
N ILE A 392 -22.66 9.68 -3.56
CA ILE A 392 -21.97 10.08 -2.32
C ILE A 392 -22.19 11.58 -2.15
N LEU A 393 -23.07 11.95 -1.23
CA LEU A 393 -23.36 13.32 -0.85
C LEU A 393 -22.57 13.64 0.43
N ALA A 394 -22.19 14.91 0.58
CA ALA A 394 -21.61 15.35 1.84
C ALA A 394 -22.73 15.31 2.88
N THR A 395 -22.68 14.34 3.79
CA THR A 395 -23.48 14.40 5.00
C THR A 395 -22.93 15.59 5.81
N PRO A 396 -23.75 16.60 6.18
CA PRO A 396 -23.32 17.61 7.11
C PRO A 396 -22.77 16.93 8.35
N ILE A 397 -21.61 17.37 8.85
CA ILE A 397 -21.03 16.90 10.12
C ILE A 397 -21.88 17.48 11.25
N GLU A 398 -23.08 16.94 11.41
CA GLU A 398 -23.95 17.11 12.57
C GLU A 398 -24.64 15.76 12.75
N GLN A 399 -23.94 14.80 13.36
CA GLN A 399 -24.53 13.77 14.23
C GLN A 399 -23.56 12.72 14.79
N SER A 400 -22.28 12.67 14.38
CA SER A 400 -21.34 11.70 15.01
C SER A 400 -20.78 12.17 16.37
N ALA A 401 -21.02 13.41 16.79
CA ALA A 401 -20.66 13.89 18.13
C ALA A 401 -21.70 13.50 19.19
N ALA A 402 -22.97 13.31 18.80
CA ALA A 402 -24.06 13.01 19.73
C ALA A 402 -24.04 11.56 20.25
N GLU A 403 -23.50 10.60 19.48
CA GLU A 403 -23.40 9.20 19.93
C GLU A 403 -22.17 8.94 20.83
N MET A 404 -21.12 9.77 20.75
CA MET A 404 -19.96 9.66 21.64
C MET A 404 -20.21 10.30 23.01
N GLU A 405 -21.03 11.35 23.10
CA GLU A 405 -21.37 11.99 24.39
C GLU A 405 -22.41 11.20 25.20
N GLN A 406 -23.35 10.49 24.56
CA GLN A 406 -24.34 9.69 25.31
C GLN A 406 -23.76 8.42 25.94
N THR A 407 -22.60 7.95 25.47
CA THR A 407 -21.94 6.77 26.07
C THR A 407 -21.09 7.13 27.29
N GLN A 408 -20.65 8.39 27.43
CA GLN A 408 -19.86 8.84 28.59
C GLN A 408 -20.71 9.39 29.75
N VAL A 409 -21.93 9.85 29.51
CA VAL A 409 -22.82 10.35 30.57
C VAL A 409 -23.64 9.23 31.26
N SER A 410 -23.65 8.02 30.70
CA SER A 410 -24.29 6.84 31.30
C SER A 410 -23.36 6.05 32.26
N GLN A 411 -22.12 6.51 32.46
CA GLN A 411 -21.13 5.87 33.35
C GLN A 411 -20.59 6.79 34.45
N LEU A 412 -21.35 7.81 34.85
CA LEU A 412 -21.08 8.60 36.07
C LEU A 412 -22.25 8.54 37.05
#